data_AF-A0A7K1GHN9-F1
#
_entry.id   AF-A0A7K1GHN9-F1
#
_cell.length_a   1.000
_cell.length_b   1.000
_cell.length_c   1.000
_cell.angle_alpha   90.00
_cell.angle_beta   90.00
_cell.angle_gamma   90.00
#
_symmetry.space_group_name_H-M   'P 1'
#
loop_
_entity.id
_entity.type
_entity.pdbx_description
1 polymer ?
#
loop_
_entity_poly.entity_id
_entity_poly.type
_entity_poly.pdbx_seq_one_letter_code
_entity_poly.pdbx_strand_id
1 'polypeptide(L)'
;MKKVIEIHAADEEIAVRAKSLKILSDFRVLGFVTRKSFLTVVMEYYPELNSHDGGNRLVNFWAGREFRLNQQLEEVLEILKNS
;
A
#
# COMPACT_ATOMS: atom_id res chain seq x y z
N MET A 1 17.21 17.58 -2.07
CA MET A 1 16.26 17.54 -3.19
C MET A 1 15.51 16.22 -3.17
N LYS A 2 14.18 16.23 -3.22
CA LYS A 2 13.42 15.00 -3.49
C LYS A 2 13.59 14.66 -4.97
N LYS A 3 13.93 13.40 -5.28
CA LYS A 3 13.94 12.93 -6.67
C LYS A 3 12.49 12.76 -7.11
N VAL A 4 12.09 13.45 -8.19
CA VAL A 4 10.78 13.29 -8.80
C VAL A 4 10.90 12.21 -9.87
N ILE A 5 10.05 11.19 -9.79
CA ILE A 5 9.90 10.14 -10.80
C ILE A 5 8.45 10.21 -11.27
N GLU A 6 8.24 10.41 -12.56
CA GLU A 6 6.92 10.45 -13.18
C GLU A 6 6.70 9.16 -13.98
N ILE A 7 5.53 8.54 -13.81
CA ILE A 7 5.13 7.34 -14.54
C ILE A 7 3.89 7.69 -15.34
N HIS A 8 3.98 7.60 -16.66
CA HIS A 8 2.82 7.69 -17.55
C HIS A 8 2.35 6.28 -17.87
N ALA A 9 1.15 5.93 -17.42
CA ALA A 9 0.58 4.62 -17.66
C ALA A 9 0.21 4.48 -19.15
N ALA A 10 0.69 3.41 -19.78
CA ALA A 10 0.33 3.06 -21.16
C ALA A 10 -1.06 2.41 -21.24
N ASP A 11 -1.51 1.80 -20.14
CA ASP A 11 -2.78 1.08 -20.01
C ASP A 11 -3.25 1.04 -18.55
N GLU A 12 -4.42 0.45 -18.32
CA GLU A 12 -5.02 0.32 -16.98
C GLU A 12 -4.20 -0.58 -16.04
N GLU A 13 -3.53 -1.61 -16.55
CA GLU A 13 -2.73 -2.51 -15.73
C GLU A 13 -1.52 -1.77 -15.15
N ILE A 14 -0.81 -1.02 -15.97
CA ILE A 14 0.30 -0.16 -15.54
C ILE A 14 -0.20 0.91 -14.59
N ALA A 15 -1.38 1.50 -14.81
CA ALA A 15 -1.98 2.48 -13.91
C ALA A 15 -2.21 1.90 -12.51
N VAL A 16 -2.75 0.68 -12.42
CA VAL A 16 -2.99 -0.01 -11.14
C VAL A 16 -1.68 -0.28 -10.40
N ARG A 17 -0.62 -0.73 -11.10
CA ARG A 17 0.69 -0.99 -10.50
C ARG A 17 1.37 0.31 -10.03
N ALA A 18 1.32 1.36 -10.84
CA ALA A 18 1.86 2.68 -10.47
C ALA A 18 1.17 3.23 -9.22
N LYS A 19 -0.16 3.04 -9.12
CA LYS A 19 -0.94 3.38 -7.94
C LYS A 19 -0.48 2.60 -6.70
N SER A 20 -0.25 1.30 -6.81
CA SER A 20 0.27 0.49 -5.69
C SER A 20 1.65 0.97 -5.21
N LEU A 21 2.54 1.34 -6.13
CA LEU A 21 3.85 1.90 -5.78
C LEU A 21 3.72 3.24 -5.04
N LYS A 22 2.81 4.11 -5.50
CA LYS A 22 2.50 5.36 -4.81
C LYS A 22 2.00 5.10 -3.39
N ILE A 23 1.02 4.22 -3.22
CA ILE A 23 0.47 3.85 -1.89
C ILE A 23 1.59 3.36 -0.97
N LEU A 24 2.43 2.44 -1.45
CA LEU A 24 3.57 1.93 -0.68
C LEU A 24 4.57 3.04 -0.31
N SER A 25 4.82 3.97 -1.23
CA SER A 25 5.65 5.15 -0.96
C SER A 25 5.04 6.04 0.12
N ASP A 26 3.72 6.27 0.07
CA ASP A 26 3.01 7.10 1.05
C ASP A 26 3.09 6.49 2.47
N PHE A 27 2.93 5.16 2.59
CA PHE A 27 3.18 4.46 3.88
C PHE A 27 4.61 4.67 4.40
N ARG A 28 5.62 4.62 3.51
CA ARG A 28 7.02 4.86 3.91
C ARG A 28 7.25 6.30 4.36
N VAL A 29 6.59 7.27 3.72
CA VAL A 29 6.65 8.68 4.12
C VAL A 29 6.05 8.89 5.52
N LEU A 30 4.98 8.17 5.86
CA LEU A 30 4.38 8.16 7.19
C LEU A 30 5.21 7.38 8.25
N GLY A 31 6.34 6.78 7.87
CA GLY A 31 7.23 6.07 8.79
C GLY A 31 7.06 4.55 8.83
N PHE A 32 6.13 3.97 8.07
CA PHE A 32 5.93 2.51 7.97
C PHE A 32 6.94 1.88 7.00
N VAL A 33 8.23 1.98 7.34
CA VAL A 33 9.35 1.58 6.48
C VAL A 33 9.68 0.08 6.52
N THR A 34 9.07 -0.67 7.43
CA THR A 34 9.25 -2.12 7.53
C THR A 34 7.98 -2.87 7.16
N ARG A 35 8.12 -4.09 6.61
CA ARG A 35 6.98 -4.96 6.33
C ARG A 35 6.14 -5.19 7.59
N LYS A 36 6.79 -5.41 8.75
CA LYS A 36 6.09 -5.66 10.02
C LYS A 36 5.23 -4.45 10.41
N SER A 37 5.78 -3.24 10.41
CA SER A 37 5.03 -2.03 10.76
C SER A 37 3.86 -1.77 9.80
N PHE A 38 4.05 -2.00 8.50
CA PHE A 38 2.98 -1.91 7.51
C PHE A 38 1.86 -2.93 7.76
N LEU A 39 2.20 -4.21 7.96
CA LEU A 39 1.21 -5.24 8.23
C LEU A 39 0.42 -4.94 9.49
N THR A 40 1.11 -4.56 10.57
CA THR A 40 0.47 -4.23 11.85
C THR A 40 -0.53 -3.09 11.69
N VAL A 41 -0.13 -1.97 11.09
CA VAL A 41 -1.04 -0.82 10.97
C VAL A 41 -2.22 -1.12 10.04
N VAL A 42 -1.99 -1.80 8.92
CA VAL A 42 -3.08 -2.12 8.00
C VAL A 42 -4.08 -3.09 8.62
N MET A 43 -3.61 -4.09 9.37
CA MET A 43 -4.49 -5.05 10.05
C MET A 43 -5.25 -4.43 11.22
N GLU A 44 -4.74 -3.35 11.82
CA GLU A 44 -5.44 -2.60 12.87
C GLU A 44 -6.65 -1.84 12.30
N TYR A 45 -6.47 -1.16 11.16
CA TYR A 45 -7.54 -0.40 10.51
C TYR A 45 -8.42 -1.23 9.56
N TYR A 46 -7.95 -2.39 9.11
CA TYR A 46 -8.68 -3.29 8.23
C TYR A 46 -8.60 -4.74 8.72
N PRO A 47 -9.32 -5.09 9.82
CA PRO A 47 -9.21 -6.40 10.48
C PRO A 47 -9.54 -7.61 9.60
N GLU A 48 -10.31 -7.44 8.52
CA GLU A 48 -10.59 -8.51 7.55
C GLU A 48 -9.33 -9.07 6.88
N LEU A 49 -8.26 -8.25 6.82
CA LEU A 49 -6.96 -8.67 6.30
C LEU A 49 -6.11 -9.39 7.35
N ASN A 50 -6.54 -9.44 8.62
CA ASN A 50 -5.90 -10.22 9.69
C ASN A 50 -6.28 -11.72 9.64
N SER A 51 -6.35 -12.26 8.43
CA SER A 51 -6.52 -13.69 8.14
C SER A 51 -5.24 -14.21 7.47
N HIS A 52 -5.09 -15.54 7.37
CA HIS A 52 -3.93 -16.11 6.67
C HIS A 52 -3.85 -15.64 5.21
N ASP A 53 -4.99 -15.63 4.51
CA ASP A 53 -5.09 -15.14 3.13
C ASP A 53 -4.83 -13.63 3.04
N GLY A 54 -5.52 -12.83 3.87
CA GLY A 54 -5.36 -11.38 3.90
C GLY A 54 -3.92 -10.96 4.20
N GLY A 55 -3.28 -11.60 5.16
CA GLY A 55 -1.88 -11.39 5.50
C GLY A 55 -0.94 -11.73 4.34
N ASN A 56 -1.18 -12.85 3.64
CA ASN A 56 -0.41 -13.20 2.45
C ASN A 56 -0.60 -12.17 1.32
N ARG A 57 -1.81 -11.67 1.09
CA ARG A 57 -2.09 -10.62 0.12
C ARG A 57 -1.36 -9.33 0.46
N LEU A 58 -1.32 -8.93 1.73
CA LEU A 58 -0.54 -7.77 2.17
C LEU A 58 0.98 -7.97 2.03
N VAL A 59 1.49 -9.16 2.32
CA VAL A 59 2.90 -9.51 2.07
C VAL A 59 3.23 -9.41 0.58
N ASN A 60 2.34 -9.89 -0.28
CA ASN A 60 2.48 -9.78 -1.72
C ASN A 60 2.39 -8.33 -2.20
N PHE A 61 1.52 -7.51 -1.61
CA PHE A 61 1.42 -6.08 -1.91
C PHE A 61 2.74 -5.38 -1.58
N TRP A 62 3.29 -5.63 -0.38
CA TRP A 62 4.59 -5.11 0.05
C TRP A 62 5.72 -5.52 -0.90
N ALA A 63 5.65 -6.72 -1.47
CA ALA A 63 6.60 -7.23 -2.45
C ALA A 63 6.33 -6.76 -3.90
N GLY A 64 5.29 -5.95 -4.14
CA GLY A 64 4.92 -5.48 -5.47
C GLY A 64 4.30 -6.55 -6.38
N ARG A 65 3.61 -7.53 -5.82
CA ARG A 65 3.01 -8.70 -6.52
C ARG A 65 1.49 -8.78 -6.41
N GLU A 66 0.87 -7.95 -5.58
CA GLU A 66 -0.57 -7.83 -5.39
C GLU A 66 -0.94 -6.35 -5.49
N PHE A 67 -2.04 -6.05 -6.17
CA PHE A 67 -2.46 -4.68 -6.51
C PHE A 67 -3.96 -4.45 -6.29
N ARG A 68 -4.74 -5.51 -6.02
CA ARG A 68 -6.19 -5.44 -5.78
C ARG A 68 -6.54 -4.85 -4.42
N LEU A 69 -5.55 -4.65 -3.55
CA LEU A 69 -5.70 -4.02 -2.23
C LEU A 69 -5.61 -2.49 -2.27
N ASN A 70 -5.42 -1.89 -3.45
CA ASN A 70 -5.19 -0.44 -3.57
C ASN A 70 -6.26 0.39 -2.87
N GLN A 71 -7.54 0.04 -3.03
CA GLN A 71 -8.63 0.80 -2.42
C GLN A 71 -8.58 0.76 -0.89
N GLN A 72 -8.50 -0.44 -0.31
CA GLN A 72 -8.44 -0.62 1.15
C GLN A 72 -7.22 0.09 1.75
N LEU A 73 -6.09 0.04 1.06
CA LEU A 73 -4.85 0.67 1.52
C LEU A 73 -4.88 2.19 1.41
N GLU A 74 -5.59 2.75 0.42
CA GLU A 74 -5.88 4.19 0.37
C GLU A 74 -6.77 4.63 1.53
N GLU A 75 -7.82 3.87 1.85
CA GLU A 75 -8.69 4.16 3.00
C GLU A 75 -7.88 4.19 4.30
N VAL A 76 -6.97 3.23 4.51
CA VAL A 76 -6.05 3.24 5.67
C VAL A 76 -5.15 4.48 5.67
N LEU A 77 -4.58 4.85 4.52
CA LEU A 77 -3.74 6.06 4.43
C LEU A 77 -4.52 7.34 4.75
N GLU A 78 -5.76 7.45 4.31
CA GLU A 78 -6.60 8.61 4.61
C GLU A 78 -6.94 8.68 6.10
N ILE A 79 -7.19 7.56 6.76
CA ILE A 79 -7.38 7.53 8.22
C ILE A 79 -6.09 7.99 8.94
N LEU A 80 -4.93 7.49 8.52
CA LEU A 80 -3.64 7.80 9.14
C LEU A 80 -3.21 9.27 8.98
N LYS A 81 -3.58 9.93 7.88
CA LYS A 81 -3.29 11.37 7.69
C LYS A 81 -4.16 12.29 8.54
N ASN A 82 -5.33 11.79 8.95
CA ASN A 82 -6.32 12.55 9.72
C ASN A 82 -6.29 12.23 11.23
N SER A 83 -5.36 11.36 11.66
CA SER A 83 -5.11 11.01 13.07
C SER A 83 -3.97 11.84 13.65
#